data_AF-A0A250DFU7-F1
#
_entry.id   AF-A0A250DFU7-F1
#
_cell.length_a   1.000
_cell.length_b   1.000
_cell.length_c   1.000
_cell.angle_alpha   90.00
_cell.angle_beta   90.00
_cell.angle_gamma   90.00
#
_symmetry.space_group_name_H-M   'P 1'
#
loop_
_entity.id
_entity.type
_entity.pdbx_description
1 polymer ?
#
loop_
_entity_poly.entity_id
_entity_poly.type
_entity_poly.pdbx_seq_one_letter_code
_entity_poly.pdbx_strand_id
1 'polypeptide(L)'
;MPESTFNHPLFGPVRFRTASKLKWIRGDSISFVSGFDEADIVPLKIPQLAGIDGANNGHLRFHKRGHAQLLRSFEEIAQHGLLHHIKTCAGTLSKRLRKPVGGGLSKLPSNHAFGIAIDLNSDDGSMGGSVAPVAPIFQANGFLWGKSFNDPMHFEVNTFVSAGALAAEGAEAVQPQFIACGQKVHNRGAPPEAFLTELVEWGRGADDEVFERNDVFDIYSSVVSQLGPWRGELHRRAVMLEVLRVLAGFESSWKWDAGRDVTNPSSGTPCTEEAGILQCSGNSMAFSPHLRQLLVDAGGDGTCESFIRTTKSNHRFALEYCARLIRVTTKHHGPIKNGHIHSWLRRDAVDEFMRYLGHD
;
A
#
# COMPACT_ATOMS: atom_id res chain seq x y z
N MET A 1 -29.71 -9.08 -38.88
CA MET A 1 -28.61 -8.98 -37.89
C MET A 1 -28.91 -10.01 -36.83
N PRO A 2 -28.01 -10.97 -36.57
CA PRO A 2 -28.15 -11.86 -35.43
C PRO A 2 -28.39 -11.07 -34.15
N GLU A 3 -29.38 -11.51 -33.39
CA GLU A 3 -29.69 -11.00 -32.06
C GLU A 3 -29.57 -12.12 -31.06
N SER A 4 -29.21 -11.79 -29.83
CA SER A 4 -29.19 -12.74 -28.73
C SER A 4 -29.45 -12.02 -27.42
N THR A 5 -29.82 -12.82 -26.42
CA THR A 5 -29.84 -12.39 -25.02
C THR A 5 -28.61 -12.94 -24.32
N PHE A 6 -28.01 -12.14 -23.45
CA PHE A 6 -26.94 -12.53 -22.54
C PHE A 6 -27.38 -12.19 -21.13
N ASN A 7 -27.42 -13.18 -20.23
CA ASN A 7 -27.63 -12.93 -18.82
C ASN A 7 -26.31 -12.51 -18.17
N HIS A 8 -26.04 -11.20 -18.16
CA HIS A 8 -24.81 -10.64 -17.63
C HIS A 8 -24.83 -10.68 -16.09
N PRO A 9 -23.75 -11.13 -15.41
CA PRO A 9 -23.72 -11.22 -13.95
C PRO A 9 -24.09 -9.92 -13.21
N LEU A 10 -23.65 -8.77 -13.72
CA LEU A 10 -23.92 -7.45 -13.12
C LEU A 10 -25.18 -6.71 -13.60
N PHE A 11 -25.73 -7.08 -14.77
CA PHE A 11 -26.81 -6.32 -15.43
C PHE A 11 -28.05 -7.17 -15.70
N GLY A 12 -28.02 -8.46 -15.40
CA GLY A 12 -29.10 -9.39 -15.71
C GLY A 12 -29.27 -9.60 -17.22
N PRO A 13 -30.51 -9.83 -17.70
CA PRO A 13 -30.77 -10.13 -19.10
C PRO A 13 -30.59 -8.89 -20.00
N VAL A 14 -29.59 -8.95 -20.86
CA VAL A 14 -29.28 -7.91 -21.84
C VAL A 14 -29.50 -8.46 -23.25
N ARG A 15 -30.27 -7.73 -24.06
CA ARG A 15 -30.46 -8.05 -25.48
C ARG A 15 -29.54 -7.20 -26.33
N PHE A 16 -28.86 -7.82 -27.27
CA PHE A 16 -27.94 -7.14 -28.19
C PHE A 16 -28.05 -7.70 -29.60
N ARG A 17 -27.52 -6.94 -30.56
CA ARG A 17 -27.42 -7.34 -31.97
C ARG A 17 -26.01 -7.09 -32.50
N THR A 18 -25.58 -7.91 -33.45
CA THR A 18 -24.29 -7.72 -34.12
C THR A 18 -24.43 -6.83 -35.36
N ALA A 19 -23.35 -6.18 -35.79
CA ALA A 19 -23.35 -5.34 -36.99
C ALA A 19 -23.57 -6.15 -38.28
N SER A 20 -23.02 -7.37 -38.35
CA SER A 20 -23.17 -8.23 -39.51
C SER A 20 -24.61 -8.70 -39.69
N LYS A 21 -25.16 -8.60 -40.90
CA LYS A 21 -26.59 -8.85 -41.14
C LYS A 21 -26.97 -10.33 -41.18
N LEU A 22 -26.07 -11.20 -41.67
CA LEU A 22 -26.41 -12.56 -42.09
C LEU A 22 -25.82 -13.67 -41.21
N LYS A 23 -24.69 -13.44 -40.54
CA LYS A 23 -24.00 -14.45 -39.73
C LYS A 23 -23.21 -13.84 -38.60
N TRP A 24 -22.92 -14.65 -37.59
CA TRP A 24 -22.02 -14.31 -36.50
C TRP A 24 -20.58 -14.24 -37.01
N ILE A 25 -19.87 -13.15 -36.68
CA ILE A 25 -18.45 -12.96 -37.03
C ILE A 25 -17.64 -12.83 -35.73
N ARG A 26 -16.42 -13.39 -35.73
CA ARG A 26 -15.53 -13.31 -34.57
C ARG A 26 -15.23 -11.86 -34.22
N GLY A 27 -15.56 -11.45 -33.00
CA GLY A 27 -15.32 -10.09 -32.52
C GLY A 27 -16.12 -9.01 -33.24
N ASP A 28 -17.26 -9.37 -33.84
CA ASP A 28 -18.15 -8.42 -34.51
C ASP A 28 -18.58 -7.30 -33.56
N SER A 29 -18.78 -6.10 -34.10
CA SER A 29 -19.31 -4.99 -33.35
C SER A 29 -20.75 -5.28 -32.92
N ILE A 30 -21.13 -4.78 -31.75
CA ILE A 30 -22.48 -4.96 -31.20
C ILE A 30 -23.15 -3.64 -30.84
N SER A 31 -24.48 -3.67 -30.76
CA SER A 31 -25.30 -2.61 -30.16
C SER A 31 -26.30 -3.23 -29.20
N PHE A 32 -26.53 -2.57 -28.07
CA PHE A 32 -27.53 -3.02 -27.12
C PHE A 32 -28.93 -2.62 -27.57
N VAL A 33 -29.88 -3.52 -27.35
CA VAL A 33 -31.30 -3.34 -27.74
C VAL A 33 -32.16 -3.10 -26.51
N SER A 34 -31.88 -3.80 -25.40
CA SER A 34 -32.57 -3.63 -24.12
C SER A 34 -31.78 -4.25 -22.97
N GLY A 35 -32.09 -3.87 -21.73
CA GLY A 35 -31.48 -4.45 -20.51
C GLY A 35 -30.14 -3.83 -20.09
N PHE A 36 -29.59 -2.92 -20.91
CA PHE A 36 -28.41 -2.13 -20.58
C PHE A 36 -28.54 -0.74 -21.21
N ASP A 37 -28.27 0.32 -20.45
CA ASP A 37 -28.29 1.70 -20.93
C ASP A 37 -26.88 2.16 -21.26
N GLU A 38 -26.60 2.39 -22.54
CA GLU A 38 -25.30 2.86 -22.99
C GLU A 38 -24.98 4.29 -22.51
N ALA A 39 -25.98 5.07 -22.10
CA ALA A 39 -25.78 6.39 -21.52
C ALA A 39 -25.08 6.32 -20.15
N ASP A 40 -25.08 5.16 -19.48
CA ASP A 40 -24.37 4.95 -18.23
C ASP A 40 -22.86 4.81 -18.40
N ILE A 41 -22.37 4.66 -19.63
CA ILE A 41 -20.94 4.69 -19.96
C ILE A 41 -20.53 6.14 -20.21
N VAL A 42 -20.06 6.81 -19.17
CA VAL A 42 -19.75 8.24 -19.18
C VAL A 42 -18.24 8.51 -19.10
N PRO A 43 -17.76 9.70 -19.49
CA PRO A 43 -16.35 10.07 -19.36
C PRO A 43 -15.88 10.02 -17.90
N LEU A 44 -14.63 9.59 -17.70
CA LEU A 44 -13.94 9.55 -16.42
C LEU A 44 -12.49 10.02 -16.63
N LYS A 45 -12.01 10.90 -15.74
CA LYS A 45 -10.60 11.30 -15.71
C LYS A 45 -9.88 10.53 -14.61
N ILE A 46 -8.83 9.79 -14.99
CA ILE A 46 -7.93 9.10 -14.07
C ILE A 46 -6.58 9.84 -14.10
N PRO A 47 -6.27 10.70 -13.11
CA PRO A 47 -5.06 11.53 -13.12
C PRO A 47 -3.76 10.73 -13.24
N GLN A 48 -3.70 9.56 -12.62
CA GLN A 48 -2.53 8.68 -12.58
C GLN A 48 -2.17 8.08 -13.95
N LEU A 49 -3.11 8.10 -14.90
CA LEU A 49 -2.87 7.68 -16.27
C LEU A 49 -2.48 8.85 -17.19
N ALA A 50 -2.24 10.04 -16.65
CA ALA A 50 -1.68 11.15 -17.41
C ALA A 50 -0.30 10.76 -17.95
N GLY A 51 -0.10 10.94 -19.26
CA GLY A 51 1.16 10.55 -19.92
C GLY A 51 1.36 9.06 -20.18
N ILE A 52 0.45 8.18 -19.73
CA ILE A 52 0.49 6.74 -20.08
C ILE A 52 0.02 6.54 -21.52
N ASP A 53 0.79 5.79 -22.31
CA ASP A 53 0.48 5.54 -23.71
C ASP A 53 -0.86 4.78 -23.87
N GLY A 54 -1.65 5.17 -24.86
CA GLY A 54 -3.00 4.66 -25.10
C GLY A 54 -4.08 5.13 -24.11
N ALA A 55 -3.72 5.77 -22.98
CA ALA A 55 -4.70 6.18 -21.97
C ALA A 55 -5.44 7.51 -22.26
N ASN A 56 -5.17 8.17 -23.39
CA ASN A 56 -5.74 9.48 -23.75
C ASN A 56 -5.56 10.53 -22.63
N ASN A 57 -4.35 10.61 -22.09
CA ASN A 57 -4.00 11.42 -20.93
C ASN A 57 -4.93 11.13 -19.73
N GLY A 58 -5.35 9.89 -19.54
CA GLY A 58 -6.28 9.46 -18.49
C GLY A 58 -7.76 9.78 -18.73
N HIS A 59 -8.17 10.29 -19.90
CA HIS A 59 -9.58 10.50 -20.21
C HIS A 59 -10.17 9.27 -20.89
N LEU A 60 -10.83 8.42 -20.10
CA LEU A 60 -11.43 7.17 -20.54
C LEU A 60 -12.96 7.24 -20.43
N ARG A 61 -13.66 6.25 -20.98
CA ARG A 61 -15.11 6.07 -20.77
C ARG A 61 -15.33 4.82 -19.94
N PHE A 62 -16.12 4.93 -18.87
CA PHE A 62 -16.36 3.82 -17.96
C PHE A 62 -17.80 3.87 -17.45
N HIS A 63 -18.35 2.72 -17.06
CA HIS A 63 -19.69 2.64 -16.50
C HIS A 63 -19.75 3.41 -15.18
N LYS A 64 -20.72 4.33 -15.04
CA LYS A 64 -20.84 5.26 -13.89
C LYS A 64 -20.77 4.56 -12.52
N ARG A 65 -21.37 3.36 -12.41
CA ARG A 65 -21.36 2.55 -11.19
C ARG A 65 -19.97 2.06 -10.76
N GLY A 66 -19.01 1.95 -11.69
CA GLY A 66 -17.64 1.50 -11.41
C GLY A 66 -16.62 2.63 -11.29
N HIS A 67 -17.04 3.90 -11.41
CA HIS A 67 -16.11 5.05 -11.39
C HIS A 67 -15.30 5.13 -10.11
N ALA A 68 -15.96 5.05 -8.96
CA ALA A 68 -15.33 5.22 -7.66
C ALA A 68 -14.27 4.13 -7.40
N GLN A 69 -14.61 2.86 -7.65
CA GLN A 69 -13.65 1.76 -7.46
C GLN A 69 -12.49 1.83 -8.46
N LEU A 70 -12.73 2.25 -9.72
CA LEU A 70 -11.65 2.39 -10.68
C LEU A 70 -10.68 3.52 -10.28
N LEU A 71 -11.20 4.67 -9.86
CA LEU A 71 -10.38 5.78 -9.36
C LEU A 71 -9.56 5.36 -8.13
N ARG A 72 -10.20 4.70 -7.16
CA ARG A 72 -9.55 4.20 -5.95
C ARG A 72 -8.42 3.22 -6.26
N SER A 73 -8.62 2.27 -7.19
CA SER A 73 -7.56 1.36 -7.61
C SER A 73 -6.30 2.10 -8.07
N PHE A 74 -6.45 3.14 -8.91
CA PHE A 74 -5.31 3.90 -9.41
C PHE A 74 -4.68 4.81 -8.36
N GLU A 75 -5.48 5.35 -7.44
CA GLU A 75 -4.98 6.10 -6.29
C GLU A 75 -4.15 5.22 -5.36
N GLU A 76 -4.64 4.04 -5.00
CA GLU A 76 -3.92 3.07 -4.16
C GLU A 76 -2.65 2.57 -4.85
N ILE A 77 -2.68 2.30 -6.16
CA ILE A 77 -1.47 1.96 -6.93
C ILE A 77 -0.42 3.07 -6.83
N ALA A 78 -0.82 4.33 -6.87
CA ALA A 78 0.09 5.47 -6.71
C ALA A 78 0.66 5.56 -5.29
N GLN A 79 -0.20 5.41 -4.28
CA GLN A 79 0.18 5.44 -2.87
C GLN A 79 1.19 4.34 -2.52
N HIS A 80 1.05 3.16 -3.13
CA HIS A 80 1.98 2.04 -2.96
C HIS A 80 3.24 2.15 -3.84
N GLY A 81 3.40 3.22 -4.61
CA GLY A 81 4.56 3.43 -5.48
C GLY A 81 4.60 2.50 -6.70
N LEU A 82 3.49 1.85 -7.06
CA LEU A 82 3.41 0.81 -8.09
C LEU A 82 3.08 1.36 -9.49
N LEU A 83 2.91 2.67 -9.66
CA LEU A 83 2.56 3.25 -10.98
C LEU A 83 3.56 2.93 -12.09
N HIS A 84 4.83 2.73 -11.74
CA HIS A 84 5.89 2.37 -12.70
C HIS A 84 5.67 1.02 -13.38
N HIS A 85 4.78 0.17 -12.84
CA HIS A 85 4.35 -1.07 -13.49
C HIS A 85 3.39 -0.82 -14.67
N ILE A 86 2.73 0.33 -14.74
CA ILE A 86 1.75 0.65 -15.78
C ILE A 86 2.43 1.46 -16.89
N LYS A 87 2.59 0.83 -18.05
CA LYS A 87 3.32 1.38 -19.20
C LYS A 87 2.38 1.80 -20.32
N THR A 88 1.35 0.98 -20.58
CA THR A 88 0.33 1.26 -21.61
C THR A 88 -1.06 0.93 -21.10
N CYS A 89 -2.07 1.55 -21.70
CA CYS A 89 -3.48 1.26 -21.48
C CYS A 89 -4.16 1.09 -22.84
N ALA A 90 -4.68 -0.11 -23.13
CA ALA A 90 -5.41 -0.38 -24.38
C ALA A 90 -6.89 0.08 -24.32
N GLY A 91 -7.25 0.79 -23.25
CA GLY A 91 -8.53 1.45 -23.08
C GLY A 91 -9.57 0.59 -22.35
N THR A 92 -10.78 1.14 -22.23
CA THR A 92 -11.84 0.59 -21.39
C THR A 92 -13.11 0.21 -22.15
N LEU A 93 -13.26 0.65 -23.40
CA LEU A 93 -14.51 0.53 -24.15
C LEU A 93 -14.27 -0.05 -25.55
N SER A 94 -14.89 -1.19 -25.81
CA SER A 94 -14.90 -1.84 -27.12
C SER A 94 -16.21 -2.60 -27.30
N LYS A 95 -17.14 -2.05 -28.09
CA LYS A 95 -18.49 -2.59 -28.31
C LYS A 95 -18.45 -3.76 -29.29
N ARG A 96 -17.98 -4.91 -28.83
CA ARG A 96 -17.81 -6.11 -29.66
C ARG A 96 -18.12 -7.41 -28.93
N LEU A 97 -18.24 -8.48 -29.70
CA LEU A 97 -18.20 -9.84 -29.19
C LEU A 97 -16.82 -10.19 -28.60
N ARG A 98 -16.82 -11.09 -27.62
CA ARG A 98 -15.60 -11.67 -27.04
C ARG A 98 -14.76 -12.33 -28.12
N LYS A 99 -13.43 -12.24 -27.97
CA LYS A 99 -12.46 -12.94 -28.81
C LYS A 99 -11.71 -13.95 -27.93
N PRO A 100 -12.17 -15.20 -27.80
CA PRO A 100 -11.45 -16.23 -27.06
C PRO A 100 -10.04 -16.40 -27.61
N VAL A 101 -9.10 -16.71 -26.71
CA VAL A 101 -7.67 -16.93 -27.04
C VAL A 101 -7.50 -18.08 -28.04
N GLY A 102 -8.35 -19.11 -27.96
CA GLY A 102 -8.35 -20.25 -28.91
C GLY A 102 -8.93 -19.96 -30.30
N GLY A 103 -9.19 -18.70 -30.66
CA GLY A 103 -9.65 -18.31 -32.01
C GLY A 103 -11.11 -18.62 -32.33
N GLY A 104 -11.82 -19.35 -31.47
CA GLY A 104 -13.23 -19.72 -31.65
C GLY A 104 -14.20 -18.53 -31.72
N LEU A 105 -15.36 -18.76 -32.32
CA LEU A 105 -16.47 -17.81 -32.31
C LEU A 105 -17.10 -17.78 -30.91
N SER A 106 -17.10 -16.61 -30.27
CA SER A 106 -17.97 -16.35 -29.12
C SER A 106 -19.22 -15.59 -29.56
N LYS A 107 -20.37 -16.01 -29.04
CA LYS A 107 -21.65 -15.29 -29.19
C LYS A 107 -21.98 -14.43 -27.97
N LEU A 108 -20.99 -14.20 -27.10
CA LEU A 108 -21.16 -13.38 -25.89
C LEU A 108 -20.52 -12.00 -26.10
N PRO A 109 -21.19 -10.91 -25.68
CA PRO A 109 -20.58 -9.58 -25.57
C PRO A 109 -19.31 -9.57 -24.71
N SER A 110 -18.34 -8.74 -25.08
CA SER A 110 -17.16 -8.45 -24.25
C SER A 110 -17.54 -7.59 -23.04
N ASN A 111 -16.83 -7.75 -21.92
CA ASN A 111 -17.03 -6.87 -20.76
C ASN A 111 -16.57 -5.42 -21.04
N HIS A 112 -15.64 -5.24 -21.98
CA HIS A 112 -15.37 -3.91 -22.56
C HIS A 112 -16.57 -3.27 -23.27
N ALA A 113 -17.57 -4.04 -23.73
CA ALA A 113 -18.75 -3.46 -24.38
C ALA A 113 -19.65 -2.73 -23.37
N PHE A 114 -19.60 -3.13 -22.10
CA PHE A 114 -20.35 -2.51 -21.00
C PHE A 114 -19.57 -1.39 -20.29
N GLY A 115 -18.31 -1.14 -20.69
CA GLY A 115 -17.45 -0.14 -20.05
C GLY A 115 -17.07 -0.49 -18.62
N ILE A 116 -16.91 -1.78 -18.31
CA ILE A 116 -16.56 -2.28 -16.97
C ILE A 116 -15.20 -3.00 -16.92
N ALA A 117 -14.40 -2.88 -17.98
CA ALA A 117 -13.10 -3.52 -18.09
C ALA A 117 -12.03 -2.53 -18.53
N ILE A 118 -10.78 -2.82 -18.18
CA ILE A 118 -9.59 -2.07 -18.59
C ILE A 118 -8.47 -3.05 -18.91
N ASP A 119 -7.77 -2.79 -20.01
CA ASP A 119 -6.60 -3.56 -20.42
C ASP A 119 -5.34 -2.72 -20.18
N LEU A 120 -4.39 -3.27 -19.41
CA LEU A 120 -3.13 -2.63 -19.08
C LEU A 120 -1.95 -3.45 -19.62
N ASN A 121 -0.95 -2.76 -20.16
CA ASN A 121 0.27 -3.37 -20.72
C ASN A 121 -0.02 -4.47 -21.76
N SER A 122 -1.02 -4.26 -22.62
CA SER A 122 -1.36 -5.21 -23.67
C SER A 122 -0.13 -5.51 -24.54
N ASP A 123 0.06 -6.79 -24.87
CA ASP A 123 1.11 -7.29 -25.77
C ASP A 123 2.56 -7.00 -25.34
N ASP A 124 2.81 -6.77 -24.05
CA ASP A 124 4.15 -6.51 -23.51
C ASP A 124 5.06 -7.76 -23.40
N GLY A 125 4.56 -8.92 -23.84
CA GLY A 125 5.27 -10.20 -23.82
C GLY A 125 5.42 -10.84 -22.43
N SER A 126 4.95 -10.20 -21.36
CA SER A 126 5.12 -10.67 -19.97
C SER A 126 4.05 -11.66 -19.52
N MET A 127 3.01 -11.90 -20.33
CA MET A 127 1.83 -12.70 -19.95
C MET A 127 1.22 -12.21 -18.62
N GLY A 128 1.16 -10.88 -18.45
CA GLY A 128 0.67 -10.15 -17.28
C GLY A 128 1.63 -10.11 -16.09
N GLY A 129 2.88 -10.56 -16.24
CA GLY A 129 3.91 -10.38 -15.22
C GLY A 129 4.15 -8.91 -14.85
N SER A 130 4.02 -7.99 -15.82
CA SER A 130 4.20 -6.55 -15.57
C SER A 130 3.07 -5.93 -14.74
N VAL A 131 1.85 -6.45 -14.83
CA VAL A 131 0.66 -5.94 -14.12
C VAL A 131 0.30 -6.78 -12.89
N ALA A 132 0.99 -7.91 -12.67
CA ALA A 132 0.78 -8.76 -11.49
C ALA A 132 0.92 -7.98 -10.17
N PRO A 133 1.87 -7.04 -9.99
CA PRO A 133 1.99 -6.27 -8.75
C PRO A 133 0.78 -5.37 -8.44
N VAL A 134 0.03 -4.92 -9.45
CA VAL A 134 -1.16 -4.07 -9.25
C VAL A 134 -2.44 -4.88 -9.13
N ALA A 135 -2.41 -6.18 -9.45
CA ALA A 135 -3.60 -7.02 -9.46
C ALA A 135 -4.30 -7.15 -8.07
N PRO A 136 -3.57 -7.30 -6.94
CA PRO A 136 -4.21 -7.34 -5.63
C PRO A 136 -5.04 -6.09 -5.31
N ILE A 137 -4.56 -4.90 -5.72
CA ILE A 137 -5.26 -3.63 -5.53
C ILE A 137 -6.56 -3.60 -6.33
N PHE A 138 -6.53 -4.01 -7.59
CA PHE A 138 -7.74 -4.16 -8.40
C PHE A 138 -8.73 -5.14 -7.75
N GLN A 139 -8.24 -6.29 -7.26
CA GLN A 139 -9.08 -7.30 -6.63
C GLN A 139 -9.73 -6.81 -5.33
N ALA A 140 -8.98 -6.09 -4.49
CA ALA A 140 -9.51 -5.45 -3.29
C ALA A 140 -10.63 -4.44 -3.63
N ASN A 141 -10.50 -3.75 -4.77
CA ASN A 141 -11.50 -2.80 -5.27
C ASN A 141 -12.61 -3.45 -6.12
N GLY A 142 -12.85 -4.76 -5.96
CA GLY A 142 -14.00 -5.46 -6.57
C GLY A 142 -13.82 -5.82 -8.05
N PHE A 143 -12.60 -5.79 -8.57
CA PHE A 143 -12.29 -6.31 -9.91
C PHE A 143 -11.86 -7.78 -9.87
N LEU A 144 -12.04 -8.48 -11.00
CA LEU A 144 -11.42 -9.76 -11.28
C LEU A 144 -10.23 -9.51 -12.21
N TRP A 145 -9.11 -10.18 -11.93
CA TRP A 145 -7.95 -10.18 -12.80
C TRP A 145 -8.03 -11.33 -13.81
N GLY A 146 -7.86 -10.99 -15.09
CA GLY A 146 -8.04 -11.90 -16.21
C GLY A 146 -6.99 -13.00 -16.34
N LYS A 147 -5.91 -12.97 -15.55
CA LYS A 147 -5.00 -14.13 -15.43
C LYS A 147 -5.76 -15.41 -15.01
N SER A 148 -6.82 -15.27 -14.20
CA SER A 148 -7.70 -16.39 -13.81
C SER A 148 -8.44 -17.04 -14.99
N PHE A 149 -8.55 -16.36 -16.12
CA PHE A 149 -9.21 -16.84 -17.34
C PHE A 149 -8.36 -16.64 -18.62
N ASN A 150 -7.03 -16.68 -18.46
CA ASN A 150 -6.04 -16.61 -19.53
C ASN A 150 -6.09 -15.33 -20.39
N ASP A 151 -6.39 -14.19 -19.76
CA ASP A 151 -6.39 -12.85 -20.35
C ASP A 151 -5.65 -11.86 -19.40
N PRO A 152 -4.33 -11.99 -19.26
CA PRO A 152 -3.63 -11.50 -18.07
C PRO A 152 -3.37 -9.98 -18.07
N MET A 153 -3.67 -9.26 -19.16
CA MET A 153 -3.70 -7.79 -19.22
C MET A 153 -5.02 -7.18 -18.69
N HIS A 154 -6.05 -8.01 -18.55
CA HIS A 154 -7.44 -7.59 -18.40
C HIS A 154 -7.86 -7.50 -16.94
N PHE A 155 -8.51 -6.41 -16.57
CA PHE A 155 -9.19 -6.23 -15.29
C PHE A 155 -10.65 -5.87 -15.54
N GLU A 156 -11.59 -6.57 -14.92
CA GLU A 156 -13.02 -6.30 -15.05
C GLU A 156 -13.74 -6.20 -13.72
N VAL A 157 -14.73 -5.34 -13.63
CA VAL A 157 -15.60 -5.27 -12.44
C VAL A 157 -16.27 -6.63 -12.25
N ASN A 158 -16.02 -7.25 -11.10
CA ASN A 158 -16.69 -8.48 -10.68
C ASN A 158 -17.92 -8.17 -9.83
N THR A 159 -17.82 -7.14 -8.99
CA THR A 159 -18.91 -6.61 -8.19
C THR A 159 -18.83 -5.08 -8.16
N PHE A 160 -19.99 -4.42 -8.18
CA PHE A 160 -20.04 -2.99 -8.01
C PHE A 160 -19.91 -2.65 -6.54
N VAL A 161 -18.84 -1.95 -6.18
CA VAL A 161 -18.67 -1.43 -4.82
C VAL A 161 -19.35 -0.06 -4.77
N SER A 162 -20.31 0.11 -3.86
CA SER A 162 -21.03 1.39 -3.76
C SER A 162 -20.08 2.50 -3.31
N ALA A 163 -20.27 3.74 -3.76
CA ALA A 163 -19.46 4.87 -3.27
C ALA A 163 -19.56 5.04 -1.74
N GLY A 164 -20.70 4.65 -1.14
CA GLY A 164 -20.89 4.58 0.31
C GLY A 164 -20.10 3.44 0.97
N ALA A 165 -19.92 2.30 0.29
CA ALA A 165 -19.05 1.21 0.75
C ALA A 165 -17.57 1.49 0.50
N LEU A 166 -17.19 2.32 -0.48
CA LEU A 166 -15.81 2.78 -0.70
C LEU A 166 -15.46 3.95 0.23
N ALA A 167 -16.42 4.82 0.55
CA ALA A 167 -16.27 5.85 1.58
C ALA A 167 -16.33 5.22 2.97
N ALA A 168 -17.15 4.18 3.17
CA ALA A 168 -17.10 3.35 4.37
C ALA A 168 -15.82 2.52 4.39
N GLU A 169 -15.27 1.92 3.34
CA GLU A 169 -13.96 1.25 3.42
C GLU A 169 -12.76 2.22 3.44
N GLY A 170 -12.95 3.48 3.04
CA GLY A 170 -12.01 4.58 3.25
C GLY A 170 -12.14 5.24 4.63
N ALA A 171 -13.25 5.01 5.35
CA ALA A 171 -13.54 5.51 6.72
C ALA A 171 -13.68 4.38 7.78
N GLU A 172 -13.74 3.14 7.33
CA GLU A 172 -13.88 1.80 7.93
C GLU A 172 -13.08 0.81 7.05
N ALA A 173 -11.85 1.18 6.66
CA ALA A 173 -10.81 0.25 7.09
C ALA A 173 -11.08 0.13 8.58
N VAL A 174 -11.40 -1.07 9.10
CA VAL A 174 -11.39 -1.27 10.54
C VAL A 174 -10.05 -0.71 10.97
N GLN A 175 -10.04 0.53 11.48
CA GLN A 175 -8.80 1.11 11.94
C GLN A 175 -8.34 0.10 12.97
N PRO A 176 -7.13 -0.44 12.82
CA PRO A 176 -6.69 -1.53 13.66
C PRO A 176 -6.98 -1.12 15.10
N GLN A 177 -8.00 -1.74 15.72
CA GLN A 177 -8.42 -1.31 17.03
C GLN A 177 -7.34 -1.84 17.97
N PHE A 178 -6.37 -0.99 18.25
CA PHE A 178 -5.22 -1.34 19.06
C PHE A 178 -5.64 -1.37 20.52
N ILE A 179 -5.90 -2.56 21.04
CA ILE A 179 -6.30 -2.74 22.44
C ILE A 179 -5.05 -2.82 23.33
N ALA A 180 -4.11 -3.69 22.99
CA ALA A 180 -2.88 -3.91 23.76
C ALA A 180 -1.82 -2.84 23.43
N CYS A 181 -1.62 -2.55 22.14
CA CYS A 181 -0.70 -1.52 21.68
C CYS A 181 -1.17 -0.12 22.10
N GLY A 182 -2.49 0.11 22.21
CA GLY A 182 -3.09 1.36 22.70
C GLY A 182 -2.96 1.59 24.20
N GLN A 183 -2.34 0.67 24.96
CA GLN A 183 -2.14 0.84 26.39
C GLN A 183 -1.05 1.89 26.69
N LYS A 184 -1.22 2.56 27.83
CA LYS A 184 -0.34 3.63 28.31
C LYS A 184 1.12 3.18 28.39
N VAL A 185 2.02 4.04 27.92
CA VAL A 185 3.48 3.94 28.11
C VAL A 185 3.94 5.07 29.01
N HIS A 186 4.44 4.72 30.19
CA HIS A 186 5.03 5.66 31.14
C HIS A 186 4.09 6.83 31.50
N ASN A 187 4.61 7.88 32.13
CA ASN A 187 3.86 9.12 32.39
C ASN A 187 3.54 9.93 31.11
N ARG A 188 3.67 9.33 29.91
CA ARG A 188 3.57 9.99 28.61
C ARG A 188 2.19 9.84 27.95
N GLY A 189 1.41 8.85 28.38
CA GLY A 189 0.05 8.61 27.87
C GLY A 189 -0.04 7.36 27.00
N ALA A 190 -1.06 7.28 26.16
CA ALA A 190 -1.25 6.20 25.20
C ALA A 190 -0.77 6.63 23.80
N PRO A 191 -0.22 5.71 22.99
CA PRO A 191 0.14 6.01 21.61
C PRO A 191 -1.09 6.40 20.79
N PRO A 192 -1.00 7.45 19.94
CA PRO A 192 -2.05 7.74 18.98
C PRO A 192 -2.27 6.58 18.01
N GLU A 193 -3.53 6.32 17.66
CA GLU A 193 -3.90 5.26 16.70
C GLU A 193 -3.24 5.46 15.33
N ALA A 194 -3.17 6.71 14.84
CA ALA A 194 -2.47 7.06 13.61
C ALA A 194 -0.98 6.62 13.62
N PHE A 195 -0.28 6.83 14.74
CA PHE A 195 1.11 6.37 14.88
C PHE A 195 1.21 4.85 14.83
N LEU A 196 0.30 4.13 15.50
CA LEU A 196 0.31 2.66 15.50
C LEU A 196 0.02 2.08 14.12
N THR A 197 -0.89 2.71 13.36
CA THR A 197 -1.19 2.36 11.97
C THR A 197 0.05 2.54 11.09
N GLU A 198 0.68 3.72 11.12
CA GLU A 198 1.90 3.99 10.35
C GLU A 198 3.05 3.04 10.72
N LEU A 199 3.16 2.68 12.01
CA LEU A 199 4.15 1.74 12.50
C LEU A 199 3.92 0.32 11.96
N VAL A 200 2.66 -0.12 11.85
CA VAL A 200 2.29 -1.40 11.22
C VAL A 200 2.55 -1.36 9.72
N GLU A 201 2.20 -0.27 9.03
CA GLU A 201 2.43 -0.11 7.59
C GLU A 201 3.91 -0.14 7.24
N TRP A 202 4.74 0.62 7.96
CA TRP A 202 6.20 0.50 7.86
C TRP A 202 6.64 -0.93 8.18
N GLY A 203 6.11 -1.50 9.26
CA GLY A 203 6.40 -2.85 9.69
C GLY A 203 6.08 -3.91 8.65
N ARG A 204 5.10 -3.74 7.76
CA ARG A 204 4.81 -4.67 6.66
C ARG A 204 5.77 -4.49 5.48
N GLY A 205 6.12 -3.24 5.17
CA GLY A 205 6.94 -2.87 4.01
C GLY A 205 8.46 -2.81 4.23
N ALA A 206 8.93 -3.00 5.46
CA ALA A 206 10.36 -3.01 5.81
C ALA A 206 11.03 -4.32 5.41
N ASP A 207 12.28 -4.24 4.93
CA ASP A 207 13.07 -5.41 4.53
C ASP A 207 13.31 -6.36 5.70
N ASP A 208 13.32 -7.67 5.42
CA ASP A 208 13.52 -8.71 6.44
C ASP A 208 14.83 -8.56 7.21
N GLU A 209 15.89 -8.02 6.56
CA GLU A 209 17.21 -7.80 7.16
C GLU A 209 17.16 -6.91 8.43
N VAL A 210 16.18 -6.00 8.54
CA VAL A 210 15.99 -5.16 9.73
C VAL A 210 15.67 -6.00 10.96
N PHE A 211 15.07 -7.17 10.76
CA PHE A 211 14.57 -8.06 11.79
C PHE A 211 15.37 -9.33 11.94
N GLU A 212 16.24 -9.68 10.98
CA GLU A 212 17.08 -10.87 11.01
C GLU A 212 17.91 -10.98 12.29
N ARG A 213 18.26 -12.22 12.65
CA ARG A 213 19.18 -12.48 13.76
C ARG A 213 20.58 -11.97 13.39
N ASN A 214 21.27 -11.37 14.35
CA ASN A 214 22.71 -11.15 14.27
C ASN A 214 23.41 -11.79 15.49
N ASP A 215 24.73 -11.90 15.41
CA ASP A 215 25.57 -12.49 16.48
C ASP A 215 26.17 -11.45 17.43
N VAL A 216 25.69 -10.20 17.35
CA VAL A 216 26.12 -9.11 18.22
C VAL A 216 25.07 -8.79 19.27
N PHE A 217 25.49 -8.19 20.38
CA PHE A 217 24.54 -7.69 21.37
C PHE A 217 23.78 -6.49 20.80
N ASP A 218 22.49 -6.67 20.55
CA ASP A 218 21.63 -5.67 19.94
C ASP A 218 20.31 -5.49 20.72
N ILE A 219 19.35 -4.78 20.14
CA ILE A 219 18.06 -4.55 20.77
C ILE A 219 17.34 -5.84 21.16
N TYR A 220 17.43 -6.90 20.35
CA TYR A 220 16.82 -8.18 20.67
C TYR A 220 17.52 -8.80 21.88
N SER A 221 18.85 -8.74 21.95
CA SER A 221 19.56 -9.18 23.15
C SER A 221 19.15 -8.40 24.40
N SER A 222 18.87 -7.09 24.26
CA SER A 222 18.44 -6.23 25.36
C SER A 222 17.05 -6.59 25.90
N VAL A 223 16.10 -6.96 25.02
CA VAL A 223 14.68 -7.15 25.39
C VAL A 223 14.26 -8.63 25.51
N VAL A 224 15.21 -9.56 25.40
CA VAL A 224 14.93 -11.00 25.37
C VAL A 224 14.22 -11.51 26.63
N SER A 225 14.54 -10.97 27.80
CA SER A 225 13.89 -11.39 29.05
C SER A 225 12.43 -10.93 29.13
N GLN A 226 12.07 -9.83 28.48
CA GLN A 226 10.71 -9.30 28.44
C GLN A 226 9.87 -9.96 27.34
N LEU A 227 10.42 -10.09 26.13
CA LEU A 227 9.64 -10.42 24.93
C LEU A 227 10.02 -11.75 24.27
N GLY A 228 11.16 -12.36 24.65
CA GLY A 228 11.59 -13.66 24.12
C GLY A 228 10.87 -14.85 24.76
N PRO A 229 11.10 -16.11 24.33
CA PRO A 229 12.00 -16.51 23.27
C PRO A 229 11.48 -16.12 21.87
N TRP A 230 12.39 -16.06 20.89
CA TRP A 230 12.04 -15.68 19.51
C TRP A 230 11.35 -16.84 18.78
N ARG A 231 10.18 -16.58 18.20
CA ARG A 231 9.34 -17.58 17.51
C ARG A 231 9.49 -17.60 15.98
N GLY A 232 10.32 -16.72 15.42
CA GLY A 232 10.51 -16.55 13.97
C GLY A 232 10.65 -15.06 13.59
N GLU A 233 10.77 -14.80 12.30
CA GLU A 233 10.94 -13.44 11.75
C GLU A 233 9.73 -12.55 12.03
N LEU A 234 8.51 -13.05 11.82
CA LEU A 234 7.27 -12.31 12.14
C LEU A 234 7.23 -11.86 13.62
N HIS A 235 7.68 -12.72 14.54
CA HIS A 235 7.76 -12.35 15.95
C HIS A 235 8.82 -11.30 16.22
N ARG A 236 10.00 -11.40 15.58
CA ARG A 236 11.06 -10.40 15.71
C ARG A 236 10.63 -9.05 15.14
N ARG A 237 9.93 -9.05 14.00
CA ARG A 237 9.29 -7.88 13.40
C ARG A 237 8.32 -7.21 14.38
N ALA A 238 7.38 -7.98 14.94
CA ALA A 238 6.46 -7.46 15.96
C ALA A 238 7.17 -6.94 17.23
N VAL A 239 8.26 -7.58 17.65
CA VAL A 239 9.10 -7.11 18.78
C VAL A 239 9.74 -5.77 18.47
N MET A 240 10.26 -5.57 17.25
CA MET A 240 10.81 -4.27 16.85
C MET A 240 9.74 -3.17 16.90
N LEU A 241 8.52 -3.45 16.41
CA LEU A 241 7.41 -2.51 16.49
C LEU A 241 7.08 -2.16 17.96
N GLU A 242 7.03 -3.15 18.85
CA GLU A 242 6.80 -2.90 20.28
C GLU A 242 7.89 -2.03 20.92
N VAL A 243 9.15 -2.25 20.55
CA VAL A 243 10.25 -1.40 21.00
C VAL A 243 10.08 0.04 20.52
N LEU A 244 9.82 0.24 19.22
CA LEU A 244 9.64 1.57 18.64
C LEU A 244 8.42 2.29 19.23
N ARG A 245 7.32 1.57 19.48
CA ARG A 245 6.13 2.09 20.14
C ARG A 245 6.44 2.66 21.52
N VAL A 246 7.16 1.90 22.34
CA VAL A 246 7.52 2.33 23.69
C VAL A 246 8.55 3.46 23.66
N LEU A 247 9.56 3.34 22.79
CA LEU A 247 10.64 4.31 22.68
C LEU A 247 10.13 5.68 22.22
N ALA A 248 9.27 5.75 21.19
CA ALA A 248 8.63 6.97 20.74
C ALA A 248 7.81 7.66 21.86
N GLY A 249 7.18 6.88 22.73
CA GLY A 249 6.49 7.40 23.92
C GLY A 249 7.45 8.10 24.87
N PHE A 250 8.56 7.43 25.23
CA PHE A 250 9.57 7.98 26.14
C PHE A 250 10.23 9.26 25.61
N GLU A 251 10.57 9.24 24.33
CA GLU A 251 11.39 10.29 23.71
C GLU A 251 10.55 11.55 23.40
N SER A 252 9.40 11.40 22.76
CA SER A 252 8.64 12.54 22.24
C SER A 252 7.16 12.54 22.60
N SER A 253 6.65 11.50 23.27
CA SER A 253 5.21 11.25 23.37
C SER A 253 4.57 11.12 21.98
N TRP A 254 5.23 10.40 21.08
CA TRP A 254 4.80 10.12 19.69
C TRP A 254 4.64 11.36 18.81
N LYS A 255 5.43 12.41 19.04
CA LYS A 255 5.39 13.66 18.26
C LYS A 255 6.44 13.64 17.15
N TRP A 256 5.98 13.54 15.90
CA TRP A 256 6.84 13.56 14.71
C TRP A 256 7.67 14.84 14.56
N ASP A 257 7.13 15.97 14.97
CA ASP A 257 7.76 17.29 14.84
C ASP A 257 8.59 17.68 16.07
N ALA A 258 8.78 16.77 17.04
CA ALA A 258 9.52 17.05 18.26
C ALA A 258 10.91 17.60 17.94
N GLY A 259 11.19 18.79 18.48
CA GLY A 259 12.46 19.47 18.33
C GLY A 259 13.39 19.25 19.52
N ARG A 260 14.52 19.95 19.46
CA ARG A 260 15.55 19.97 20.48
C ARG A 260 15.02 20.07 21.92
N ASP A 261 15.60 19.30 22.82
CA ASP A 261 15.56 19.58 24.25
C ASP A 261 16.34 20.86 24.58
N VAL A 262 15.62 21.96 24.83
CA VAL A 262 16.20 23.26 25.18
C VAL A 262 16.86 23.28 26.56
N THR A 263 16.59 22.29 27.41
CA THR A 263 17.22 22.16 28.72
C THR A 263 18.59 21.50 28.65
N ASN A 264 18.90 20.83 27.53
CA ASN A 264 20.21 20.26 27.27
C ASN A 264 21.13 21.27 26.54
N PRO A 265 22.14 21.85 27.22
CA PRO A 265 23.05 22.81 26.59
C PRO A 265 23.95 22.16 25.54
N SER A 266 24.12 20.83 25.55
CA SER A 266 24.97 20.09 24.60
C SER A 266 24.30 19.85 23.23
N SER A 267 22.99 20.01 23.12
CA SER A 267 22.20 19.82 21.89
C SER A 267 22.16 21.08 20.98
N GLY A 268 23.19 21.93 21.07
CA GLY A 268 23.20 23.26 20.45
C GLY A 268 23.51 23.35 18.97
N THR A 269 23.83 22.23 18.31
CA THR A 269 24.25 22.21 16.91
C THR A 269 23.36 21.28 16.10
N PRO A 270 23.28 21.44 14.77
CA PRO A 270 22.51 20.53 13.92
C PRO A 270 22.88 19.05 14.10
N CYS A 271 24.15 18.72 14.37
CA CYS A 271 24.56 17.34 14.60
C CYS A 271 24.27 16.82 16.01
N THR A 272 24.09 17.71 16.98
CA THR A 272 23.80 17.34 18.38
C THR A 272 22.33 17.50 18.76
N GLU A 273 21.53 18.24 17.99
CA GLU A 273 20.09 18.34 18.18
C GLU A 273 19.43 16.96 17.98
N GLU A 274 18.73 16.52 19.02
CA GLU A 274 17.78 15.43 18.95
C GLU A 274 16.52 15.88 18.21
N ALA A 275 16.10 15.12 17.20
CA ALA A 275 15.00 15.51 16.33
C ALA A 275 14.03 14.37 16.05
N GLY A 276 12.76 14.74 15.96
CA GLY A 276 11.66 13.87 15.56
C GLY A 276 11.20 12.94 16.67
N ILE A 277 10.35 11.99 16.27
CA ILE A 277 9.59 11.14 17.20
C ILE A 277 10.46 10.27 18.12
N LEU A 278 11.66 9.91 17.67
CA LEU A 278 12.61 9.05 18.39
C LEU A 278 13.81 9.82 18.94
N GLN A 279 13.81 11.16 18.80
CA GLN A 279 14.84 12.05 19.35
C GLN A 279 16.28 11.62 19.00
N CYS A 280 16.49 11.18 17.75
CA CYS A 280 17.83 10.86 17.25
C CYS A 280 18.54 12.15 16.80
N SER A 281 19.87 12.22 16.98
CA SER A 281 20.69 13.33 16.47
C SER A 281 21.49 12.95 15.23
N GLY A 282 21.90 13.94 14.43
CA GLY A 282 22.66 13.72 13.19
C GLY A 282 24.00 13.00 13.39
N ASN A 283 24.60 13.12 14.58
CA ASN A 283 25.80 12.36 14.96
C ASN A 283 25.61 10.84 14.86
N SER A 284 24.37 10.36 14.99
CA SER A 284 24.08 8.93 14.91
C SER A 284 24.40 8.31 13.54
N MET A 285 24.47 9.13 12.48
CA MET A 285 24.84 8.66 11.14
C MET A 285 26.28 8.13 11.08
N ALA A 286 27.14 8.49 12.05
CA ALA A 286 28.51 8.01 12.12
C ALA A 286 28.64 6.58 12.68
N PHE A 287 27.59 6.01 13.29
CA PHE A 287 27.65 4.65 13.85
C PHE A 287 27.68 3.56 12.77
N SER A 288 27.25 3.86 11.54
CA SER A 288 27.38 2.96 10.40
C SER A 288 27.26 3.73 9.08
N PRO A 289 28.09 3.43 8.06
CA PRO A 289 27.94 4.01 6.72
C PRO A 289 26.53 3.82 6.13
N HIS A 290 25.84 2.74 6.49
CA HIS A 290 24.49 2.44 5.98
C HIS A 290 23.46 3.43 6.54
N LEU A 291 23.64 3.93 7.77
CA LEU A 291 22.71 4.90 8.36
C LEU A 291 22.74 6.23 7.61
N ARG A 292 23.93 6.70 7.22
CA ARG A 292 24.03 7.88 6.34
C ARG A 292 23.41 7.63 4.97
N GLN A 293 23.58 6.42 4.42
CA GLN A 293 23.03 6.07 3.12
C GLN A 293 21.49 6.10 3.12
N LEU A 294 20.83 5.63 4.19
CA LEU A 294 19.37 5.74 4.33
C LEU A 294 18.86 7.17 4.18
N LEU A 295 19.61 8.15 4.70
CA LEU A 295 19.23 9.56 4.56
C LEU A 295 19.33 10.02 3.10
N VAL A 296 20.41 9.61 2.41
CA VAL A 296 20.60 9.93 0.99
C VAL A 296 19.52 9.29 0.13
N ASP A 297 19.20 8.02 0.38
CA ASP A 297 18.15 7.28 -0.33
C ASP A 297 16.76 7.88 -0.09
N ALA A 298 16.53 8.47 1.08
CA ALA A 298 15.33 9.22 1.41
C ALA A 298 15.28 10.64 0.80
N GLY A 299 16.28 11.02 -0.03
CA GLY A 299 16.36 12.32 -0.71
C GLY A 299 17.07 13.43 0.09
N GLY A 300 17.73 13.07 1.21
CA GLY A 300 18.61 13.97 1.95
C GLY A 300 19.99 14.11 1.30
N ASP A 301 20.79 15.06 1.80
CA ASP A 301 22.14 15.34 1.30
C ASP A 301 23.26 14.76 2.20
N GLY A 302 22.90 13.99 3.21
CA GLY A 302 23.85 13.39 4.17
C GLY A 302 24.30 14.33 5.30
N THR A 303 23.83 15.58 5.33
CA THR A 303 24.12 16.55 6.41
C THR A 303 23.23 16.35 7.63
N CYS A 304 23.64 16.91 8.77
CA CYS A 304 22.84 16.85 9.99
C CYS A 304 21.55 17.69 9.88
N GLU A 305 21.59 18.80 9.13
CA GLU A 305 20.44 19.64 8.83
C GLU A 305 19.39 18.89 7.99
N SER A 306 19.84 18.17 6.95
CA SER A 306 18.92 17.33 6.17
C SER A 306 18.42 16.14 6.99
N PHE A 307 19.22 15.59 7.90
CA PHE A 307 18.78 14.57 8.85
C PHE A 307 17.63 15.06 9.74
N ILE A 308 17.76 16.23 10.38
CA ILE A 308 16.71 16.84 11.21
C ILE A 308 15.42 17.05 10.42
N ARG A 309 15.54 17.59 9.20
CA ARG A 309 14.37 17.83 8.35
C ARG A 309 13.69 16.53 7.95
N THR A 310 14.47 15.54 7.52
CA THR A 310 13.96 14.26 6.99
C THR A 310 13.34 13.43 8.10
N THR A 311 13.96 13.34 9.28
CA THR A 311 13.39 12.58 10.42
C THR A 311 12.06 13.15 10.92
N LYS A 312 11.82 14.47 10.76
CA LYS A 312 10.55 15.12 11.14
C LYS A 312 9.47 15.03 10.06
N SER A 313 9.83 14.89 8.79
CA SER A 313 8.88 14.99 7.66
C SER A 313 8.65 13.67 6.89
N ASN A 314 9.56 12.71 7.03
CA ASN A 314 9.46 11.39 6.41
C ASN A 314 9.41 10.32 7.51
N HIS A 315 8.18 9.94 7.89
CA HIS A 315 7.93 9.03 9.00
C HIS A 315 8.50 7.62 8.74
N ARG A 316 8.39 7.15 7.49
CA ARG A 316 8.97 5.86 7.06
C ARG A 316 10.48 5.85 7.27
N PHE A 317 11.18 6.93 6.88
CA PHE A 317 12.61 7.08 7.13
C PHE A 317 12.91 7.09 8.64
N ALA A 318 12.16 7.84 9.45
CA ALA A 318 12.43 7.95 10.89
C ALA A 318 12.31 6.59 11.61
N LEU A 319 11.28 5.79 11.27
CA LEU A 319 11.08 4.44 11.80
C LEU A 319 12.21 3.49 11.35
N GLU A 320 12.49 3.44 10.05
CA GLU A 320 13.53 2.60 9.45
C GLU A 320 14.92 2.90 10.05
N TYR A 321 15.26 4.20 10.08
CA TYR A 321 16.52 4.68 10.59
C TYR A 321 16.72 4.29 12.05
N CYS A 322 15.72 4.51 12.90
CA CYS A 322 15.83 4.16 14.31
C CYS A 322 15.88 2.65 14.52
N ALA A 323 15.05 1.86 13.81
CA ALA A 323 15.05 0.41 13.89
C ALA A 323 16.45 -0.18 13.63
N ARG A 324 17.15 0.34 12.61
CA ARG A 324 18.53 -0.03 12.31
C ARG A 324 19.54 0.53 13.30
N LEU A 325 19.36 1.78 13.73
CA LEU A 325 20.24 2.43 14.72
C LEU A 325 20.28 1.65 16.03
N ILE A 326 19.14 1.19 16.55
CA ILE A 326 19.09 0.45 17.82
C ILE A 326 19.62 -0.99 17.69
N ARG A 327 19.86 -1.50 16.47
CA ARG A 327 20.65 -2.73 16.28
C ARG A 327 22.12 -2.55 16.67
N VAL A 328 22.64 -1.31 16.67
CA VAL A 328 24.07 -1.02 16.93
C VAL A 328 24.33 -0.07 18.10
N THR A 329 23.30 0.59 18.64
CA THR A 329 23.46 1.66 19.65
C THR A 329 22.71 1.44 20.98
N THR A 330 22.43 0.20 21.36
CA THR A 330 21.72 -0.09 22.63
C THR A 330 22.35 0.54 23.87
N LYS A 331 23.66 0.82 23.86
CA LYS A 331 24.40 1.50 24.94
C LYS A 331 24.38 3.03 24.88
N HIS A 332 23.87 3.62 23.80
CA HIS A 332 23.85 5.07 23.56
C HIS A 332 22.44 5.67 23.60
N HIS A 333 21.40 4.84 23.46
CA HIS A 333 20.02 5.30 23.56
C HIS A 333 19.55 5.27 25.02
N GLY A 334 19.33 6.44 25.63
CA GLY A 334 19.09 6.59 27.08
C GLY A 334 18.03 5.62 27.65
N PRO A 335 16.81 5.57 27.11
CA PRO A 335 15.77 4.66 27.59
C PRO A 335 16.09 3.16 27.45
N ILE A 336 16.90 2.77 26.45
CA ILE A 336 17.33 1.38 26.28
C ILE A 336 18.49 1.08 27.24
N LYS A 337 19.52 1.92 27.25
CA LYS A 337 20.73 1.78 28.07
C LYS A 337 20.40 1.62 29.55
N ASN A 338 19.46 2.42 30.03
CA ASN A 338 19.06 2.44 31.44
C ASN A 338 17.88 1.49 31.74
N GLY A 339 17.42 0.71 30.75
CA GLY A 339 16.31 -0.24 30.91
C GLY A 339 14.95 0.41 31.17
N HIS A 340 14.78 1.70 30.90
CA HIS A 340 13.53 2.42 31.15
C HIS A 340 12.36 1.88 30.33
N ILE A 341 12.63 1.37 29.12
CA ILE A 341 11.59 0.80 28.27
C ILE A 341 11.12 -0.58 28.76
N HIS A 342 11.96 -1.32 29.48
CA HIS A 342 11.76 -2.76 29.73
C HIS A 342 10.46 -3.07 30.48
N SER A 343 10.07 -2.25 31.45
CA SER A 343 8.83 -2.44 32.21
C SER A 343 7.56 -2.09 31.43
N TRP A 344 7.70 -1.47 30.25
CA TRP A 344 6.59 -1.03 29.41
C TRP A 344 6.43 -1.85 28.13
N LEU A 345 7.40 -2.74 27.85
CA LEU A 345 7.31 -3.72 26.77
C LEU A 345 6.31 -4.80 27.16
N ARG A 346 5.38 -5.11 26.27
CA ARG A 346 4.31 -6.08 26.56
C ARG A 346 4.23 -7.16 25.49
N ARG A 347 4.06 -8.41 25.96
CA ARG A 347 3.87 -9.57 25.07
C ARG A 347 2.54 -9.54 24.33
N ASP A 348 1.49 -9.05 24.97
CA ASP A 348 0.17 -8.93 24.34
C ASP A 348 0.15 -7.86 23.23
N ALA A 349 0.95 -6.80 23.34
CA ALA A 349 1.18 -5.84 22.27
C ALA A 349 1.98 -6.47 21.11
N VAL A 350 2.99 -7.29 21.39
CA VAL A 350 3.69 -8.08 20.36
C VAL A 350 2.73 -9.02 19.63
N ASP A 351 1.88 -9.76 20.36
CA ASP A 351 0.89 -10.65 19.76
C ASP A 351 -0.15 -9.87 18.93
N GLU A 352 -0.53 -8.66 19.36
CA GLU A 352 -1.37 -7.75 18.58
C GLU A 352 -0.70 -7.26 17.30
N PHE A 353 0.57 -6.84 17.35
CA PHE A 353 1.33 -6.51 16.16
C PHE A 353 1.48 -7.70 15.21
N MET A 354 1.72 -8.91 15.72
CA MET A 354 1.79 -10.11 14.88
C MET A 354 0.48 -10.36 14.12
N ARG A 355 -0.69 -10.13 14.75
CA ARG A 355 -1.98 -10.23 14.06
C ARG A 355 -2.04 -9.28 12.88
N TYR A 356 -1.67 -8.01 13.08
CA TYR A 356 -1.71 -7.03 12.01
C TYR A 356 -0.64 -7.26 10.94
N LEU A 357 0.53 -7.76 11.30
CA LEU A 357 1.60 -8.07 10.34
C LEU A 357 1.33 -9.35 9.52
N GLY A 358 0.48 -10.28 10.00
CA GLY A 358 0.24 -11.59 9.39
C GLY A 358 -1.02 -11.70 8.51
N HIS A 359 -1.71 -10.59 8.24
CA HIS A 359 -2.81 -10.55 7.28
C HIS A 359 -2.29 -10.03 5.93
N ASP A 360 -2.08 -10.95 4.99
CA ASP A 360 -1.88 -10.70 3.55
C ASP A 360 -3.20 -10.87 2.79
#